data_AF-A0A9D8MMZ5-F1
#
_entry.id   AF-A0A9D8MMZ5-F1
#
_cell.length_a   1.000
_cell.length_b   1.000
_cell.length_c   1.000
_cell.angle_alpha   90.00
_cell.angle_beta   90.00
_cell.angle_gamma   90.00
#
_symmetry.space_group_name_H-M   'P 1'
#
loop_
_entity.id
_entity.type
_entity.pdbx_description
1 polymer ?
#
loop_
_entity_poly.entity_id
_entity_poly.type
_entity_poly.pdbx_seq_one_letter_code
_entity_poly.pdbx_strand_id
1 'polypeptide(L)'
;FRAKTKAAGFPDLHLNAVVWGQPVLPQEKGVADPVQLMRDLNFDSVTSYVWVHHGGLKDFPATDYNYVRDEYMKYCDKAEKEYNIPYYPNVTVGWDGFPRSHPDDPLQESNPFQRAMSGNTPERLKEVVKMTRERLKKRPSSERIFNINCWNEWTEGSYLEPDTRYKMEYLEAVRDGK
;
A
#
# COMPACT_ATOMS: atom_id res chain seq x y z
N PHE A 1 17.96 -0.77 -18.88
CA PHE A 1 17.73 -1.99 -18.08
C PHE A 1 17.23 -3.17 -18.92
N ARG A 2 16.10 -3.05 -19.62
CA ARG A 2 15.55 -4.12 -20.50
C ARG A 2 16.57 -4.77 -21.46
N ALA A 3 17.38 -3.98 -22.16
CA ALA A 3 18.43 -4.52 -23.03
C ALA A 3 19.45 -5.41 -22.28
N LYS A 4 19.83 -5.03 -21.05
CA LYS A 4 20.73 -5.84 -20.20
C LYS A 4 20.04 -7.12 -19.72
N THR A 5 18.75 -7.06 -19.37
CA THR A 5 17.94 -8.23 -19.01
C THR A 5 17.85 -9.24 -20.15
N LYS A 6 17.58 -8.76 -21.38
CA LYS A 6 17.55 -9.61 -22.58
C LYS A 6 18.93 -10.20 -22.92
N ALA A 7 19.99 -9.40 -22.79
CA ALA A 7 21.37 -9.89 -22.96
C ALA A 7 21.76 -10.97 -21.94
N ALA A 8 21.14 -10.99 -20.75
CA ALA A 8 21.32 -12.01 -19.73
C ALA A 8 20.47 -13.28 -19.96
N GLY A 9 19.69 -13.36 -21.04
CA GLY A 9 18.90 -14.55 -21.42
C GLY A 9 17.45 -14.56 -20.93
N PHE A 10 16.96 -13.50 -20.31
CA PHE A 10 15.56 -13.37 -19.90
C PHE A 10 14.69 -12.77 -21.02
N PRO A 11 13.38 -13.09 -21.09
CA PRO A 11 12.51 -12.60 -22.16
C PRO A 11 12.28 -11.09 -22.11
N ASP A 12 12.05 -10.52 -20.93
CA ASP A 12 11.95 -9.07 -20.70
C ASP A 12 12.08 -8.70 -19.21
N LEU A 13 11.93 -7.41 -18.90
CA LEU A 13 11.86 -6.85 -17.54
C LEU A 13 10.56 -6.05 -17.37
N HIS A 14 9.73 -6.45 -16.40
CA HIS A 14 8.57 -5.69 -15.95
C HIS A 14 8.99 -4.67 -14.88
N LEU A 15 8.79 -3.39 -15.17
CA LEU A 15 9.03 -2.28 -14.26
C LEU A 15 7.69 -1.83 -13.68
N ASN A 16 7.54 -2.00 -12.36
CA ASN A 16 6.40 -1.51 -11.60
C ASN A 16 6.82 -0.29 -10.77
N ALA A 17 6.18 0.85 -10.98
CA ALA A 17 6.46 2.07 -10.24
C ALA A 17 5.60 2.19 -8.99
N VAL A 18 6.23 2.56 -7.87
CA VAL A 18 5.51 2.95 -6.65
C VAL A 18 5.22 4.45 -6.73
N VAL A 19 3.92 4.81 -6.70
CA VAL A 19 3.45 6.20 -6.72
C VAL A 19 2.83 6.57 -5.38
N TRP A 20 3.03 7.82 -4.98
CA TRP A 20 2.69 8.38 -3.67
C TRP A 20 1.90 9.66 -3.95
N GLY A 21 0.71 9.80 -3.38
CA GLY A 21 -0.18 10.94 -3.67
C GLY A 21 -0.09 12.08 -2.65
N GLN A 22 0.28 11.75 -1.41
CA GLN A 22 0.40 12.69 -0.29
C GLN A 22 1.71 12.41 0.46
N PRO A 23 2.59 13.41 0.64
CA PRO A 23 3.76 13.26 1.48
C PRO A 23 3.32 13.16 2.95
N VAL A 24 3.73 12.09 3.62
CA VAL A 24 3.46 11.83 5.05
C VAL A 24 4.70 12.15 5.88
N LEU A 25 5.90 12.00 5.32
CA LEU A 25 7.16 12.32 6.00
C LEU A 25 7.76 13.67 5.56
N PRO A 26 8.53 14.37 6.43
CA PRO A 26 9.00 15.74 6.16
C PRO A 26 9.92 15.89 4.94
N GLN A 27 10.60 14.82 4.50
CA GLN A 27 11.49 14.84 3.33
C GLN A 27 10.85 14.30 2.05
N GLU A 28 9.57 13.91 2.09
CA GLU A 28 8.89 13.38 0.91
C GLU A 28 8.54 14.50 -0.09
N LYS A 29 8.98 14.31 -1.34
CA LYS A 29 8.61 15.18 -2.46
C LYS A 29 7.79 14.37 -3.44
N GLY A 30 6.55 14.81 -3.68
CA GLY A 30 5.73 14.27 -4.76
C GLY A 30 6.32 14.58 -6.14
N VAL A 31 5.96 13.76 -7.13
CA VAL A 31 6.26 14.02 -8.53
C VAL A 31 5.19 14.96 -9.09
N ALA A 32 5.59 16.00 -9.82
CA ALA A 32 4.67 17.01 -10.36
C ALA A 32 3.70 16.44 -11.42
N ASP A 33 4.19 15.55 -12.29
CA ASP A 33 3.38 14.81 -13.26
C ASP A 33 3.79 13.32 -13.27
N PRO A 34 3.20 12.50 -12.38
CA PRO A 34 3.54 11.09 -12.30
C PRO A 34 3.13 10.33 -13.57
N VAL A 35 2.05 10.74 -14.25
CA VAL A 35 1.57 10.06 -15.46
C VAL A 35 2.56 10.24 -16.61
N GLN A 36 3.02 11.47 -16.83
CA GLN A 36 4.03 11.76 -17.85
C GLN A 36 5.35 11.06 -17.52
N LEU A 37 5.78 11.09 -16.25
CA LEU A 37 7.00 10.39 -15.82
C LEU A 37 6.95 8.89 -16.10
N MET A 38 5.80 8.23 -15.86
CA MET A 38 5.66 6.80 -16.15
C MET A 38 5.77 6.50 -17.64
N ARG A 39 5.25 7.38 -18.50
CA ARG A 39 5.38 7.25 -19.96
C ARG A 39 6.83 7.45 -20.40
N ASP A 40 7.49 8.51 -19.93
CA ASP A 40 8.84 8.86 -20.33
C ASP A 40 9.87 7.82 -19.91
N LEU A 41 9.68 7.23 -18.72
CA LEU A 41 10.53 6.15 -18.21
C LEU A 41 10.09 4.76 -18.68
N ASN A 42 8.99 4.68 -19.42
CA ASN A 42 8.44 3.47 -20.00
C ASN A 42 8.24 2.37 -18.94
N PHE A 43 7.49 2.68 -17.87
CA PHE A 43 7.05 1.70 -16.87
C PHE A 43 5.92 0.82 -17.41
N ASP A 44 5.85 -0.43 -16.96
CA ASP A 44 4.83 -1.39 -17.39
C ASP A 44 3.59 -1.35 -16.47
N SER A 45 3.75 -0.92 -15.22
CA SER A 45 2.64 -0.76 -14.28
C SER A 45 2.96 0.27 -13.19
N VAL A 46 1.92 0.65 -12.45
CA VAL A 46 1.98 1.48 -11.25
C VAL A 46 1.34 0.80 -10.06
N THR A 47 1.75 1.14 -8.85
CA THR A 47 1.19 0.63 -7.59
C THR A 47 1.33 1.65 -6.47
N SER A 48 0.65 1.39 -5.35
CA SER A 48 0.87 2.06 -4.07
C SER A 48 1.67 1.17 -3.12
N TYR A 49 2.35 1.79 -2.15
CA TYR A 49 3.05 1.04 -1.09
C TYR A 49 2.18 0.83 0.15
N VAL A 50 1.62 1.90 0.70
CA VAL A 50 0.78 1.90 1.90
C VAL A 50 -0.34 2.92 1.75
N TRP A 51 -1.52 2.65 2.33
CA TRP A 51 -2.71 3.48 2.11
C TRP A 51 -2.62 4.90 2.65
N VAL A 52 -1.76 5.15 3.65
CA VAL A 52 -1.67 6.48 4.29
C VAL A 52 -1.33 7.60 3.29
N HIS A 53 -0.63 7.29 2.19
CA HIS A 53 -0.32 8.24 1.12
C HIS A 53 -1.49 8.57 0.18
N HIS A 54 -2.67 7.97 0.39
CA HIS A 54 -3.79 7.96 -0.57
C HIS A 54 -5.14 8.19 0.11
N GLY A 55 -5.23 9.23 0.94
CA GLY A 55 -6.44 9.58 1.72
C GLY A 55 -6.12 10.15 3.09
N GLY A 56 -4.92 9.83 3.61
CA GLY A 56 -4.42 10.34 4.89
C GLY A 56 -5.08 9.71 6.11
N LEU A 57 -4.70 10.21 7.29
CA LEU A 57 -5.26 9.87 8.59
C LEU A 57 -5.99 11.11 9.12
N LYS A 58 -7.33 11.09 9.09
CA LYS A 58 -8.14 12.27 9.46
C LYS A 58 -8.20 12.51 10.97
N ASP A 59 -8.07 11.46 11.78
CA ASP A 59 -8.23 11.51 13.22
C ASP A 59 -6.86 11.39 13.90
N PHE A 60 -6.74 12.01 15.08
CA PHE A 60 -5.58 11.90 15.96
C PHE A 60 -6.03 11.35 17.33
N PRO A 61 -5.32 10.37 17.92
CA PRO A 61 -4.08 9.75 17.45
C PRO A 61 -4.27 8.69 16.35
N ALA A 62 -5.49 8.17 16.18
CA ALA A 62 -5.73 7.05 15.27
C ALA A 62 -7.02 7.19 14.45
N THR A 63 -6.93 6.87 13.17
CA THR A 63 -8.07 6.79 12.24
C THR A 63 -8.53 5.34 12.09
N ASP A 64 -9.82 5.08 11.96
CA ASP A 64 -10.34 3.72 11.75
C ASP A 64 -9.85 3.12 10.42
N TYR A 65 -9.41 1.86 10.45
CA TYR A 65 -8.86 1.13 9.31
C TYR A 65 -9.81 1.06 8.11
N ASN A 66 -11.12 0.87 8.34
CA ASN A 66 -12.09 0.80 7.24
C ASN A 66 -12.31 2.17 6.59
N TYR A 67 -12.20 3.27 7.35
CA TYR A 67 -12.21 4.60 6.74
C TYR A 67 -11.03 4.76 5.77
N VAL A 68 -9.82 4.41 6.20
CA VAL A 68 -8.63 4.53 5.34
C VAL A 68 -8.71 3.59 4.13
N ARG A 69 -9.21 2.36 4.32
CA ARG A 69 -9.53 1.42 3.22
C ARG A 69 -10.44 2.07 2.19
N ASP A 70 -11.52 2.70 2.63
CA ASP A 70 -12.53 3.26 1.74
C ASP A 70 -11.99 4.46 0.95
N GLU A 71 -11.18 5.31 1.57
CA GLU A 71 -10.46 6.38 0.86
C GLU A 71 -9.46 5.82 -0.17
N TYR A 72 -8.71 4.78 0.21
CA TYR A 72 -7.77 4.12 -0.70
C TYR A 72 -8.48 3.44 -1.89
N MET A 73 -9.67 2.88 -1.70
CA MET A 73 -10.45 2.29 -2.79
C MET A 73 -10.94 3.36 -3.78
N LYS A 74 -11.31 4.56 -3.32
CA LYS A 74 -11.60 5.71 -4.20
C LYS A 74 -10.36 6.12 -4.98
N TYR A 75 -9.18 6.11 -4.34
CA TYR A 75 -7.92 6.36 -5.04
C TYR A 75 -7.63 5.29 -6.10
N CYS A 76 -7.91 4.00 -5.84
CA CYS A 76 -7.76 2.97 -6.85
C CYS A 76 -8.62 3.25 -8.10
N ASP A 77 -9.88 3.69 -7.91
CA ASP A 77 -10.77 4.07 -9.02
C ASP A 77 -10.22 5.26 -9.83
N LYS A 78 -9.55 6.20 -9.17
CA LYS A 78 -8.88 7.33 -9.80
C LYS A 78 -7.63 6.88 -10.57
N ALA A 79 -6.74 6.13 -9.92
CA ALA A 79 -5.49 5.66 -10.49
C ALA A 79 -5.71 4.83 -11.76
N GLU A 80 -6.69 3.92 -11.76
CA GLU A 80 -7.03 3.12 -12.94
C GLU A 80 -7.52 3.93 -14.14
N LYS A 81 -8.04 5.15 -13.92
CA LYS A 81 -8.49 6.05 -14.99
C LYS A 81 -7.38 6.98 -15.46
N GLU A 82 -6.51 7.42 -14.56
CA GLU A 82 -5.47 8.41 -14.85
C GLU A 82 -4.22 7.79 -15.48
N TYR A 83 -3.84 6.58 -15.04
CA TYR A 83 -2.68 5.89 -15.59
C TYR A 83 -3.06 5.10 -16.83
N ASN A 84 -2.36 5.35 -17.94
CA ASN A 84 -2.53 4.60 -19.20
C ASN A 84 -1.83 3.22 -19.19
N ILE A 85 -1.39 2.76 -18.03
CA ILE A 85 -0.74 1.47 -17.79
C ILE A 85 -1.40 0.80 -16.58
N PRO A 86 -1.36 -0.55 -16.46
CA PRO A 86 -1.99 -1.26 -15.36
C PRO A 86 -1.64 -0.71 -13.98
N TYR A 87 -2.66 -0.50 -13.14
CA TYR A 87 -2.49 -0.18 -11.73
C TYR A 87 -2.70 -1.42 -10.85
N TYR A 88 -1.66 -1.87 -10.14
CA TYR A 88 -1.74 -2.98 -9.20
C TYR A 88 -2.06 -2.46 -7.80
N PRO A 89 -3.23 -2.79 -7.23
CA PRO A 89 -3.60 -2.33 -5.91
C PRO A 89 -2.67 -2.87 -4.80
N ASN A 90 -2.63 -2.18 -3.68
CA ASN A 90 -2.04 -2.61 -2.43
C ASN A 90 -3.12 -2.97 -1.39
N VAL A 91 -2.83 -3.98 -0.58
CA VAL A 91 -3.50 -4.27 0.68
C VAL A 91 -2.53 -3.92 1.81
N THR A 92 -2.90 -2.94 2.63
CA THR A 92 -2.11 -2.50 3.79
C THR A 92 -2.58 -3.26 5.03
N VAL A 93 -1.68 -3.85 5.81
CA VAL A 93 -2.05 -4.52 7.07
C VAL A 93 -2.34 -3.51 8.19
N GLY A 94 -1.63 -2.39 8.21
CA GLY A 94 -1.80 -1.36 9.24
C GLY A 94 -0.91 -0.15 8.96
N TRP A 95 -0.91 0.79 9.89
CA TRP A 95 0.08 1.86 9.96
C TRP A 95 0.09 2.42 11.38
N ASP A 96 1.22 2.37 12.04
CA ASP A 96 1.44 2.87 13.40
C ASP A 96 2.93 3.21 13.55
N GLY A 97 3.24 4.50 13.43
CA GLY A 97 4.59 5.01 13.61
C GLY A 97 4.98 5.26 15.07
N PHE A 98 4.08 5.06 16.04
CA PHE A 98 4.34 5.37 17.46
C PHE A 98 5.59 4.66 18.01
N PRO A 99 5.89 3.39 17.65
CA PRO A 99 7.10 2.72 18.10
C PRO A 99 8.42 3.41 17.72
N ARG A 100 8.40 4.39 16.82
CA ARG A 100 9.57 5.20 16.42
C ARG A 100 9.79 6.43 17.30
N SER A 101 8.81 6.80 18.13
CA SER A 101 8.92 7.93 19.05
C SER A 101 9.55 7.47 20.37
N HIS A 102 10.23 8.38 21.07
CA HIS A 102 10.72 8.07 22.42
C HIS A 102 9.52 7.91 23.36
N PRO A 103 9.54 6.98 24.35
CA PRO A 103 8.41 6.79 25.26
C PRO A 103 8.00 8.03 26.05
N ASP A 104 8.96 8.94 26.27
CA ASP A 104 8.72 10.22 26.97
C ASP A 104 8.31 11.36 26.04
N ASP A 105 8.31 11.15 24.71
CA ASP A 105 7.86 12.16 23.77
C ASP A 105 6.35 12.36 23.94
N PRO A 106 5.87 13.60 24.17
CA PRO A 106 4.45 13.85 24.26
C PRO A 106 3.77 13.54 22.91
N LEU A 107 2.50 13.16 22.97
CA LEU A 107 1.67 13.02 21.78
C LEU A 107 1.44 14.40 21.14
N GLN A 108 1.96 14.58 19.94
CA GLN A 108 1.88 15.80 19.16
C GLN A 108 1.31 15.51 17.78
N GLU A 109 0.18 16.15 17.46
CA GLU A 109 -0.47 16.01 16.16
C GLU A 109 0.42 16.47 14.98
N SER A 110 1.36 17.38 15.25
CA SER A 110 2.36 17.86 14.29
C SER A 110 3.47 16.86 13.99
N ASN A 111 3.62 15.79 14.78
CA ASN A 111 4.61 14.76 14.53
C ASN A 111 4.02 13.69 13.59
N PRO A 112 4.54 13.52 12.36
CA PRO A 112 4.00 12.56 11.41
C PRO A 112 4.14 11.09 11.87
N PHE A 113 5.07 10.81 12.79
CA PHE A 113 5.21 9.47 13.39
C PHE A 113 4.13 9.16 14.43
N GLN A 114 3.35 10.15 14.88
CA GLN A 114 2.35 10.01 15.94
C GLN A 114 0.91 10.00 15.40
N ARG A 115 0.71 9.53 14.16
CA ARG A 115 -0.60 9.18 13.62
C ARG A 115 -0.62 7.71 13.23
N ALA A 116 -1.70 7.02 13.60
CA ALA A 116 -1.87 5.59 13.37
C ALA A 116 -3.22 5.26 12.71
N MET A 117 -3.33 4.02 12.24
CA MET A 117 -4.58 3.33 11.97
C MET A 117 -4.97 2.52 13.20
N SER A 118 -6.27 2.38 13.42
CA SER A 118 -6.84 1.55 14.47
C SER A 118 -7.83 0.54 13.90
N GLY A 119 -7.99 -0.59 14.58
CA GLY A 119 -8.95 -1.60 14.17
C GLY A 119 -8.56 -2.33 12.89
N ASN A 120 -7.27 -2.41 12.57
CA ASN A 120 -6.73 -3.36 11.61
C ASN A 120 -6.74 -4.76 12.24
N THR A 121 -7.81 -5.52 12.04
CA THR A 121 -7.93 -6.91 12.53
C THR A 121 -7.78 -7.90 11.37
N PRO A 122 -7.47 -9.18 11.62
CA PRO A 122 -7.45 -10.21 10.59
C PRO A 122 -8.75 -10.30 9.79
N GLU A 123 -9.91 -10.11 10.41
CA GLU A 123 -11.21 -10.13 9.73
C GLU A 123 -11.34 -8.99 8.72
N ARG A 124 -10.97 -7.76 9.13
CA ARG A 124 -10.99 -6.59 8.25
C ARG A 124 -9.92 -6.68 7.15
N LEU A 125 -8.78 -7.31 7.44
CA LEU A 125 -7.80 -7.64 6.40
C LEU A 125 -8.39 -8.62 5.38
N LYS A 126 -9.06 -9.68 5.82
CA LYS A 126 -9.72 -10.66 4.95
C LYS A 126 -10.77 -10.00 4.05
N GLU A 127 -11.54 -9.06 4.59
CA GLU A 127 -12.51 -8.28 3.81
C GLU A 127 -11.84 -7.51 2.66
N VAL A 128 -10.76 -6.77 2.93
CA VAL A 128 -10.11 -5.99 1.88
C VAL A 128 -9.38 -6.85 0.85
N VAL A 129 -8.83 -8.01 1.25
CA VAL A 129 -8.26 -8.98 0.29
C VAL A 129 -9.36 -9.49 -0.65
N LYS A 130 -10.55 -9.82 -0.13
CA LYS A 130 -11.70 -10.21 -0.96
C LYS A 130 -12.13 -9.10 -1.91
N MET A 131 -12.26 -7.87 -1.41
CA MET A 131 -12.61 -6.70 -2.24
C MET A 131 -11.61 -6.52 -3.39
N THR A 132 -10.32 -6.60 -3.07
CA THR A 132 -9.22 -6.46 -4.05
C THR A 132 -9.25 -7.59 -5.07
N ARG A 133 -9.49 -8.83 -4.65
CA ARG A 133 -9.67 -9.98 -5.54
C ARG A 133 -10.85 -9.80 -6.50
N GLU A 134 -12.03 -9.41 -5.99
CA GLU A 134 -13.21 -9.21 -6.84
C GLU A 134 -13.01 -8.07 -7.84
N ARG A 135 -12.25 -7.03 -7.47
CA ARG A 135 -11.81 -5.98 -8.39
C ARG A 135 -10.93 -6.55 -9.50
N LEU A 136 -9.90 -7.33 -9.15
CA LEU A 136 -8.94 -7.89 -10.11
C LEU A 136 -9.54 -8.96 -11.02
N LYS A 137 -10.56 -9.70 -10.58
CA LYS A 137 -11.25 -10.72 -11.42
C LYS A 137 -11.80 -10.14 -12.74
N LYS A 138 -12.08 -8.84 -12.78
CA LYS A 138 -12.58 -8.12 -13.97
C LYS A 138 -11.48 -7.85 -15.01
N ARG A 139 -10.22 -8.13 -14.68
CA ARG A 139 -9.04 -7.89 -15.53
C ARG A 139 -8.53 -9.17 -16.20
N PRO A 140 -7.70 -9.04 -17.27
CA PRO A 140 -6.93 -10.16 -17.81
C PRO A 140 -6.15 -10.88 -16.71
N SER A 141 -6.00 -12.20 -16.83
CA SER A 141 -5.30 -13.01 -15.82
C SER A 141 -3.87 -12.53 -15.53
N SER A 142 -3.18 -12.02 -16.56
CA SER A 142 -1.83 -11.44 -16.46
C SER A 142 -1.74 -10.17 -15.61
N GLU A 143 -2.87 -9.52 -15.31
CA GLU A 143 -2.94 -8.26 -14.56
C GLU A 143 -3.59 -8.42 -13.18
N ARG A 144 -3.87 -9.65 -12.76
CA ARG A 144 -4.49 -9.96 -11.45
C ARG A 144 -3.46 -9.97 -10.33
N ILE A 145 -2.75 -8.86 -10.21
CA ILE A 145 -1.67 -8.66 -9.23
C ILE A 145 -2.12 -7.60 -8.22
N PHE A 146 -1.90 -7.90 -6.94
CA PHE A 146 -1.91 -6.89 -5.87
C PHE A 146 -0.72 -7.14 -4.96
N ASN A 147 -0.29 -6.09 -4.28
CA ASN A 147 0.80 -6.13 -3.32
C ASN A 147 0.22 -6.11 -1.89
N ILE A 148 0.97 -6.63 -0.92
CA ILE A 148 0.64 -6.52 0.49
C ILE A 148 1.77 -5.75 1.17
N ASN A 149 1.44 -4.68 1.89
CA ASN A 149 2.35 -4.00 2.81
C ASN A 149 2.10 -4.52 4.23
N CYS A 150 3.04 -5.22 4.85
CA CYS A 150 4.18 -5.92 4.24
C CYS A 150 4.47 -7.22 5.02
N TRP A 151 5.59 -7.90 4.76
CA TRP A 151 5.96 -9.07 5.56
C TRP A 151 6.23 -8.70 7.03
N ASN A 152 7.16 -7.78 7.33
CA ASN A 152 7.71 -7.62 8.69
C ASN A 152 8.11 -6.17 9.07
N GLU A 153 7.34 -5.17 8.67
CA GLU A 153 7.60 -3.76 9.02
C GLU A 153 6.97 -3.41 10.38
N TRP A 154 7.55 -4.01 11.41
CA TRP A 154 7.11 -3.87 12.79
C TRP A 154 7.13 -2.43 13.29
N THR A 155 8.09 -1.61 12.84
CA THR A 155 8.20 -0.20 13.25
C THR A 155 7.08 0.70 12.70
N GLU A 156 6.25 0.17 11.79
CA GLU A 156 5.07 0.85 11.26
C GLU A 156 3.78 0.12 11.58
N GLY A 157 3.80 -0.93 12.42
CA GLY A 157 2.60 -1.75 12.63
C GLY A 157 2.04 -2.39 11.34
N SER A 158 2.84 -2.46 10.28
CA SER A 158 2.46 -2.91 8.93
C SER A 158 2.96 -4.34 8.65
N TYR A 159 2.84 -5.25 9.63
CA TYR A 159 3.41 -6.59 9.55
C TYR A 159 2.34 -7.66 9.28
N LEU A 160 2.64 -8.58 8.35
CA LEU A 160 1.88 -9.80 8.09
C LEU A 160 2.49 -11.01 8.85
N GLU A 161 3.75 -10.89 9.26
CA GLU A 161 4.49 -11.89 10.02
C GLU A 161 3.71 -12.32 11.28
N PRO A 162 3.65 -13.63 11.58
CA PRO A 162 2.97 -14.11 12.77
C PRO A 162 3.50 -13.49 14.07
N ASP A 163 2.58 -13.10 14.94
CA ASP A 163 2.90 -12.43 16.20
C ASP A 163 2.40 -13.22 17.42
N THR A 164 2.55 -12.66 18.62
CA THR A 164 2.05 -13.29 19.84
C THR A 164 0.55 -13.08 20.08
N ARG A 165 -0.09 -12.11 19.41
CA ARG A 165 -1.48 -11.67 19.63
C ARG A 165 -2.47 -12.38 18.71
N TYR A 166 -2.26 -12.28 17.41
CA TYR A 166 -3.05 -12.85 16.32
C TYR A 166 -2.44 -14.13 15.75
N LYS A 167 -1.23 -14.53 16.16
CA LYS A 167 -0.61 -15.78 15.72
C LYS A 167 -0.58 -15.84 14.18
N MET A 168 -1.31 -16.78 13.57
CA MET A 168 -1.35 -16.98 12.11
C MET A 168 -2.53 -16.28 11.43
N GLU A 169 -3.42 -15.64 12.19
CA GLU A 169 -4.74 -15.19 11.69
C GLU A 169 -4.63 -14.23 10.51
N TYR A 170 -3.60 -13.38 10.45
CA TYR A 170 -3.37 -12.52 9.28
C TYR A 170 -3.01 -13.30 8.01
N LEU A 171 -2.20 -14.35 8.12
CA LEU A 171 -1.89 -15.23 6.98
C LEU A 171 -3.11 -16.04 6.55
N GLU A 172 -3.94 -16.46 7.51
CA GLU A 172 -5.21 -17.14 7.24
C GLU A 172 -6.22 -16.20 6.56
N ALA A 173 -6.27 -14.93 6.99
CA ALA A 173 -7.06 -13.88 6.36
C ALA A 173 -6.69 -13.69 4.88
N VAL A 174 -5.39 -13.65 4.57
CA VAL A 174 -4.90 -13.58 3.17
C VAL A 174 -5.24 -14.86 2.41
N ARG A 175 -5.01 -16.04 2.99
CA ARG A 175 -5.31 -17.35 2.37
C ARG A 175 -6.79 -17.47 1.99
N ASP A 176 -7.68 -17.12 2.91
CA ASP A 176 -9.12 -17.27 2.74
C ASP A 176 -9.75 -16.10 1.95
N GLY A 177 -9.04 -14.98 1.86
CA GLY A 177 -9.48 -13.77 1.17
C GLY A 177 -9.11 -13.72 -0.31
N LYS A 178 -8.01 -14.36 -0.72
CA LYS A 178 -7.55 -14.41 -2.12
C LYS A 178 -8.31 -15.42 -2.97
#